data_AF-A0A1C5FWW4-F1
#
_entry.id   AF-A0A1C5FWW4-F1
#
_cell.length_a   1.000
_cell.length_b   1.000
_cell.length_c   1.000
_cell.angle_alpha   90.00
_cell.angle_beta   90.00
_cell.angle_gamma   90.00
#
_symmetry.space_group_name_H-M   'P 1'
#
loop_
_entity.id
_entity.type
_entity.pdbx_description
1 polymer ?
#
loop_
_entity_poly.entity_id
_entity_poly.type
_entity_poly.pdbx_seq_one_letter_code
_entity_poly.pdbx_strand_id
1 'polypeptide(L)' 'GVGLGLAVARGFAEAMGGRLTAEDTPGGGMTMVLTLRVAAGRPPVDPGLPVQVGSTSGTTERKGRPAR' A
#
# COMPACT_ATOMS: atom_id res chain seq x y z
N GLY A 1 -14.01 7.24 25.21
CA GLY A 1 -13.24 7.83 24.09
C GLY A 1 -14.20 8.51 23.14
N VAL A 2 -13.84 9.67 22.60
CA VAL A 2 -14.71 10.57 21.80
C VAL A 2 -15.10 10.05 20.39
N GLY A 3 -14.97 8.76 20.10
CA GLY A 3 -15.38 8.18 18.81
C GLY A 3 -14.48 8.51 17.61
N LEU A 4 -13.26 9.01 17.84
CA LEU A 4 -12.37 9.48 16.77
C LEU A 4 -11.83 8.37 15.86
N GLY A 5 -11.70 7.13 16.35
CA GLY A 5 -11.05 6.06 15.59
C GLY A 5 -11.70 5.80 14.22
N LEU A 6 -13.04 5.70 14.17
CA LEU A 6 -13.76 5.49 12.91
C LEU A 6 -13.79 6.74 12.04
N ALA A 7 -13.88 7.93 12.65
CA ALA A 7 -13.83 9.19 11.91
C ALA A 7 -12.48 9.35 11.18
N VAL A 8 -11.37 9.04 11.86
CA VAL A 8 -10.02 9.05 11.29
C VAL A 8 -9.87 7.99 10.20
N ALA A 9 -10.29 6.75 10.47
CA ALA A 9 -10.19 5.67 9.49
C ALA A 9 -10.98 5.97 8.21
N ARG A 10 -12.19 6.53 8.35
CA ARG A 10 -13.03 6.96 7.22
C ARG A 10 -12.35 8.09 6.42
N GLY A 11 -11.88 9.13 7.10
CA GLY A 11 -11.19 10.25 6.45
C GLY A 11 -9.91 9.80 5.73
N PHE A 12 -9.16 8.86 6.31
CA PHE A 12 -7.98 8.28 5.68
C PHE A 12 -8.33 7.47 4.41
N ALA A 13 -9.36 6.62 4.47
CA ALA A 13 -9.82 5.87 3.30
C ALA A 13 -10.27 6.79 2.16
N GLU A 14 -11.00 7.87 2.48
CA GLU A 14 -11.43 8.88 1.51
C GLU A 14 -10.25 9.64 0.91
N ALA A 15 -9.25 10.01 1.72
CA ALA A 15 -8.02 10.66 1.25
C ALA A 15 -7.21 9.77 0.28
N MET A 16 -7.27 8.44 0.42
CA MET A 16 -6.69 7.49 -0.55
C MET A 16 -7.52 7.34 -1.83
N GLY A 17 -8.69 7.99 -1.92
CA GLY A 17 -9.66 7.79 -2.99
C GLY A 17 -10.37 6.44 -2.90
N GLY A 18 -10.52 5.92 -1.69
CA GLY A 18 -11.27 4.72 -1.36
C GLY A 18 -12.53 5.03 -0.56
N ARG A 19 -13.15 3.99 -0.01
CA ARG A 19 -14.39 4.08 0.77
C ARG A 19 -14.40 3.02 1.87
N LEU A 20 -14.87 3.41 3.06
CA LEU A 20 -15.03 2.53 4.21
C LEU A 20 -16.52 2.47 4.60
N THR A 21 -17.11 1.28 4.59
CA THR A 21 -18.52 1.04 4.94
C THR A 21 -18.65 0.04 6.08
N ALA A 22 -19.84 0.07 6.65
CA ALA A 22 -20.25 -0.56 7.88
C ALA A 22 -21.35 -1.55 7.57
N GLU A 23 -21.13 -2.84 7.81
CA GLU A 23 -22.13 -3.88 7.60
C GLU A 23 -22.39 -4.65 8.89
N ASP A 24 -23.66 -4.94 9.18
CA ASP A 24 -24.02 -5.74 10.34
C ASP A 24 -23.70 -7.22 10.10
N THR A 25 -23.13 -7.88 11.11
CA THR A 25 -22.84 -9.32 11.06
C THR A 25 -23.88 -10.09 11.89
N PRO A 26 -24.59 -11.08 11.32
CA PRO A 26 -25.47 -11.96 12.09
C PRO A 26 -24.71 -12.64 13.24
N GLY A 27 -25.32 -12.71 14.42
CA GLY A 27 -24.63 -13.17 15.64
C GLY A 27 -24.00 -12.04 16.46
N GLY A 28 -24.11 -10.80 15.98
CA GLY A 28 -23.63 -9.61 16.66
C GLY A 28 -22.28 -9.15 16.14
N GLY A 29 -21.94 -7.90 16.44
CA GLY A 29 -20.75 -7.24 15.91
C GLY A 29 -20.98 -6.67 14.51
N MET A 30 -19.88 -6.45 13.80
CA MET A 30 -19.84 -5.61 12.61
C MET A 30 -18.71 -6.04 11.68
N THR A 31 -19.00 -6.05 10.38
CA THR A 31 -18.02 -6.18 9.31
C THR A 31 -17.70 -4.80 8.74
N MET A 32 -16.41 -4.44 8.76
CA MET A 32 -15.93 -3.25 8.05
C MET A 32 -15.55 -3.62 6.62
N VAL A 33 -16.11 -2.93 5.63
CA VAL A 33 -15.80 -3.15 4.20
C VAL A 33 -15.00 -1.95 3.67
N LEU A 34 -13.74 -2.19 3.30
CA LEU A 34 -12.84 -1.18 2.74
C LEU A 34 -12.64 -1.43 1.25
N THR A 35 -13.04 -0.47 0.42
CA THR A 35 -12.78 -0.47 -1.03
C THR A 35 -11.63 0.49 -1.34
N LEU A 36 -10.60 0.00 -2.01
CA LEU A 36 -9.46 0.79 -2.46
C LEU A 36 -9.20 0.56 -3.95
N ARG A 37 -8.62 1.57 -4.62
CA ARG A 37 -8.10 1.38 -5.98
C ARG A 37 -6.87 0.49 -5.92
N VAL A 38 -6.81 -0.48 -6.84
CA VAL A 38 -5.62 -1.32 -6.98
C VAL A 38 -4.48 -0.43 -7.48
N ALA A 39 -3.36 -0.45 -6.77
CA ALA A 39 -2.15 0.22 -7.25
C ALA A 39 -1.68 -0.43 -8.56
N ALA A 40 -1.07 0.34 -9.46
CA ALA A 40 -0.34 -0.22 -10.59
C ALA A 40 0.85 -1.03 -10.03
N GLY A 41 0.62 -2.33 -9.83
CA GLY A 41 1.57 -3.24 -9.22
C GLY A 41 2.56 -3.78 -10.23
N ARG A 42 3.63 -4.39 -9.68
CA ARG A 42 4.56 -5.24 -10.43
C ARG A 42 3.75 -6.25 -11.25
N PRO A 43 4.10 -6.47 -12.53
CA PRO A 43 3.43 -7.49 -13.32
C PRO A 43 3.48 -8.83 -12.57
N PRO A 44 2.44 -9.67 -12.72
CA PRO A 44 2.40 -10.98 -12.07
C PRO A 44 3.71 -11.72 -12.33
N VAL A 45 4.31 -12.26 -11.27
CA VAL A 45 5.46 -13.14 -11.43
C VAL A 45 4.94 -14.40 -12.08
N ASP A 46 5.33 -14.62 -13.34
CA ASP A 46 5.07 -15.88 -14.03
C ASP A 46 5.98 -16.96 -13.41
N PRO A 47 5.42 -18.02 -12.79
CA PRO A 47 6.20 -19.09 -12.16
C PRO A 47 7.04 -19.89 -13.17
N GLY A 48 6.71 -19.83 -14.47
CA GLY A 48 7.39 -20.57 -15.53
C GLY A 48 8.57 -19.84 -16.14
N LEU A 49 8.77 -18.55 -15.83
CA LEU A 49 9.87 -17.77 -16.38
C LEU A 49 11.14 -17.92 -15.53
N PRO A 50 12.31 -18.12 -16.15
CA PRO A 50 13.57 -18.16 -15.42
C PRO A 50 13.77 -16.83 -14.67
N VAL A 51 14.12 -16.94 -13.39
CA VAL A 51 14.30 -15.79 -12.50
C VAL A 51 15.46 -14.93 -13.02
N GLN A 52 15.13 -13.79 -13.60
CA GLN A 52 16.09 -12.75 -13.94
C GLN A 52 16.51 -12.06 -12.64
N VAL A 53 17.72 -12.34 -12.17
CA VAL A 53 18.32 -11.62 -11.05
C VAL A 53 18.62 -10.21 -11.54
N GLY A 54 17.70 -9.28 -11.27
CA GLY A 54 17.88 -7.87 -11.59
C GLY A 54 19.12 -7.35 -10.86
N SER A 55 20.11 -6.91 -11.61
CA SER A 55 21.24 -6.16 -11.06
C SER A 55 20.69 -4.89 -10.42
N THR A 56 20.84 -4.77 -9.11
CA THR A 56 20.54 -3.53 -8.41
C THR A 56 21.59 -2.51 -8.83
N SER A 57 21.25 -1.69 -9.84
CA SER A 57 22.01 -0.50 -10.22
C SER A 57 21.94 0.54 -9.10
N GLY A 58 22.72 0.32 -8.04
CA GLY A 58 23.07 1.33 -7.06
C GLY A 58 24.20 2.21 -7.59
N THR A 59 23.90 3.12 -8.52
CA THR A 59 24.81 4.22 -8.85
C THR A 59 24.68 5.29 -7.75
N THR A 60 25.29 5.05 -6.60
CA THR A 60 25.57 6.12 -5.64
C THR A 60 26.91 6.71 -6.04
N GLU A 61 26.85 7.73 -6.89
CA GLU A 61 27.99 8.53 -7.34
C GLU A 61 28.75 9.10 -6.12
N ARG A 62 29.85 8.45 -5.73
CA ARG A 62 30.84 9.06 -4.82
C ARG A 62 31.59 10.11 -5.63
N LYS A 63 31.13 11.36 -5.60
CA LYS A 63 31.92 12.51 -6.07
C LYS A 63 33.11 12.71 -5.13
N GLY A 64 34.17 11.93 -5.32
CA GLY A 64 35.49 12.13 -4.74
C GLY A 64 36.11 13.38 -5.34
N ARG A 65 36.20 14.43 -4.54
CA ARG A 65 36.98 15.64 -4.83
C ARG A 65 38.46 15.24 -4.96
N PRO A 66 39.17 15.54 -6.08
CA PRO A 66 40.59 15.25 -6.17
C PRO A 66 41.38 16.18 -5.25
N ALA A 67 42.32 15.59 -4.51
CA ALA A 67 43.33 16.30 -3.75
C ALA A 67 44.22 17.11 -4.71
N ARG A 68 44.57 18.33 -4.31
CA ARG A 68 45.66 19.10 -4.89
C ARG A 68 46.56 19.56 -3.74
#